data_AF-B7R0L2-F1
#
_entry.id   AF-B7R0L2-F1
#
_cell.length_a   1.000
_cell.length_b   1.000
_cell.length_c   1.000
_cell.angle_alpha   90.00
_cell.angle_beta   90.00
_cell.angle_gamma   90.00
#
_symmetry.space_group_name_H-M   'P 1'
#
loop_
_entity.id
_entity.type
_entity.pdbx_description
1 polymer ?
#
loop_
_entity_poly.entity_id
_entity_poly.type
_entity_poly.pdbx_seq_one_letter_code
_entity_poly.pdbx_strand_id
1 'polypeptide(L)'
;MVRFWKSKEEKEIERKVRMRKAKMALKQYINNLEALKRKVFLQGKEAAKLGDEALLKRSAMKYLALEERIKQAKRLLLLMEEAEIQRELVKVSANFIQFSRDIVESIAEGPGAEDIAKMQVEFEKAMTKVEGLDEALSTMLDLTSESILTGDFDAETVEEATALFEASASSDLEPKSRLKQIEDAMRG
;
A
#
# COMPACT_ATOMS: atom_id res chain seq x y z
N MET A 1 33.40 -24.59 13.12
CA MET A 1 32.40 -24.44 14.20
C MET A 1 31.20 -23.70 13.62
N VAL A 2 30.08 -24.38 13.42
CA VAL A 2 28.88 -23.79 12.81
C VAL A 2 28.24 -22.85 13.84
N ARG A 3 28.14 -21.56 13.52
CA ARG A 3 27.55 -20.54 14.39
C ARG A 3 26.03 -20.74 14.39
N PHE A 4 25.50 -21.46 15.38
CA PHE A 4 24.06 -21.77 15.46
C PHE A 4 23.17 -20.58 15.87
N TRP A 5 23.76 -19.42 16.20
CA TRP A 5 23.03 -18.26 16.71
C TRP A 5 23.51 -16.99 16.01
N LYS A 6 22.58 -16.30 15.32
CA LYS A 6 22.83 -15.00 14.69
C LYS A 6 22.92 -13.89 15.74
N SER A 7 23.83 -12.94 15.56
CA SER A 7 23.94 -11.77 16.45
C SER A 7 22.71 -10.86 16.36
N LYS A 8 22.48 -9.99 17.36
CA LYS A 8 21.40 -9.00 17.31
C LYS A 8 21.54 -8.07 16.10
N GLU A 9 22.77 -7.68 15.77
CA GLU A 9 23.08 -6.91 14.55
C GLU A 9 22.78 -7.69 13.27
N GLU A 10 23.18 -8.96 13.17
CA GLU A 10 22.91 -9.79 11.99
C GLU A 10 21.40 -9.95 11.77
N LYS A 11 20.62 -10.18 12.84
CA LYS A 11 19.16 -10.26 12.76
C LYS A 11 18.54 -8.93 12.32
N GLU A 12 19.06 -7.81 12.80
CA GLU A 12 18.60 -6.49 12.39
C GLU A 12 18.88 -6.21 10.90
N ILE A 13 20.09 -6.54 10.43
CA ILE A 13 20.47 -6.36 9.03
C ILE A 13 19.57 -7.20 8.12
N GLU A 14 19.37 -8.48 8.44
CA GLU A 14 18.50 -9.37 7.67
C GLU A 14 17.05 -8.87 7.62
N ARG A 15 16.54 -8.34 8.73
CA ARG A 15 15.20 -7.76 8.80
C ARG A 15 15.09 -6.52 7.91
N LYS A 16 16.05 -5.59 7.96
CA LYS A 16 16.08 -4.42 7.06
C LYS A 16 16.13 -4.84 5.59
N VAL A 17 16.91 -5.85 5.25
CA VAL A 17 17.00 -6.38 3.89
C VAL A 17 15.67 -6.99 3.45
N ARG A 18 15.02 -7.80 4.30
CA ARG A 18 13.69 -8.37 4.02
C ARG A 18 12.64 -7.29 3.80
N MET A 19 12.56 -6.29 4.69
CA MET A 19 11.62 -5.18 4.58
C MET A 19 11.82 -4.38 3.29
N ARG A 20 13.09 -4.11 2.93
CA ARG A 20 13.41 -3.41 1.67
C ARG A 20 12.96 -4.22 0.44
N LYS A 21 13.25 -5.53 0.41
CA LYS A 21 12.84 -6.42 -0.68
C LYS A 21 11.30 -6.48 -0.79
N ALA A 22 10.63 -6.62 0.34
CA ALA A 22 9.17 -6.64 0.44
C ALA A 22 8.54 -5.35 -0.13
N LYS A 23 9.05 -4.16 0.28
CA LYS A 23 8.60 -2.87 -0.29
C LYS A 23 8.85 -2.78 -1.79
N MET A 24 10.00 -3.25 -2.28
CA MET A 24 10.30 -3.24 -3.72
C MET A 24 9.32 -4.13 -4.49
N ALA A 25 9.04 -5.33 -4.00
CA ALA A 25 8.08 -6.24 -4.59
C ALA A 25 6.67 -5.62 -4.62
N LEU A 26 6.25 -5.00 -3.52
CA LEU A 26 4.95 -4.32 -3.42
C LEU A 26 4.84 -3.12 -4.36
N LYS A 27 5.90 -2.31 -4.48
CA LYS A 27 5.97 -1.20 -5.46
C LYS A 27 5.85 -1.73 -6.90
N GLN A 28 6.56 -2.81 -7.22
CA GLN A 28 6.46 -3.44 -8.54
C GLN A 28 5.05 -3.99 -8.80
N TYR A 29 4.43 -4.60 -7.79
CA TYR A 29 3.05 -5.08 -7.87
C TYR A 29 2.06 -3.93 -8.15
N ILE A 30 2.18 -2.81 -7.44
CA ILE A 30 1.36 -1.60 -7.70
C ILE A 30 1.56 -1.11 -9.13
N ASN A 31 2.80 -1.01 -9.61
CA ASN A 31 3.09 -0.58 -10.98
C ASN A 31 2.46 -1.52 -12.02
N ASN A 32 2.50 -2.83 -11.78
CA ASN A 32 1.87 -3.82 -12.66
C ASN A 32 0.35 -3.68 -12.67
N LEU A 33 -0.28 -3.45 -11.51
CA LEU A 33 -1.72 -3.20 -11.41
C LEU A 33 -2.12 -1.90 -12.13
N GLU A 34 -1.35 -0.82 -11.98
CA GLU A 34 -1.61 0.46 -12.66
C GLU A 34 -1.50 0.31 -14.20
N ALA A 35 -0.51 -0.44 -14.68
CA ALA A 35 -0.37 -0.76 -16.09
C ALA A 35 -1.56 -1.59 -16.61
N LEU A 36 -2.03 -2.59 -15.84
CA LEU A 36 -3.19 -3.38 -16.19
C LEU A 36 -4.48 -2.53 -16.18
N LYS A 37 -4.63 -1.64 -15.20
CA LYS A 37 -5.75 -0.69 -15.11
C LYS A 37 -5.84 0.17 -16.37
N ARG A 38 -4.71 0.70 -16.86
CA ARG A 38 -4.67 1.45 -18.13
C ARG A 38 -5.11 0.60 -19.32
N LYS A 39 -4.69 -0.65 -19.40
CA LYS A 39 -5.12 -1.56 -20.49
C LYS A 39 -6.63 -1.81 -20.45
N VAL A 40 -7.18 -2.10 -19.28
CA VAL A 40 -8.63 -2.28 -19.08
C VAL A 40 -9.38 -1.00 -19.43
N PHE A 41 -8.86 0.17 -19.07
CA PHE A 41 -9.46 1.45 -19.43
C PHE A 41 -9.55 1.64 -20.94
N LEU A 42 -8.46 1.38 -21.67
CA LEU A 42 -8.47 1.47 -23.13
C LEU A 42 -9.44 0.46 -23.76
N GLN A 43 -9.54 -0.75 -23.21
CA GLN A 43 -10.52 -1.73 -23.67
C GLN A 43 -11.97 -1.27 -23.44
N GLY A 44 -12.27 -0.70 -22.27
CA GLY A 44 -13.58 -0.13 -21.96
C GLY A 44 -13.94 1.03 -22.89
N LYS A 45 -12.97 1.90 -23.19
CA LYS A 45 -13.12 2.99 -24.15
C LYS A 45 -13.48 2.50 -25.55
N GLU A 46 -12.80 1.46 -26.04
CA GLU A 46 -13.11 0.88 -27.35
C GLU A 46 -14.48 0.17 -27.34
N ALA A 47 -14.85 -0.49 -26.24
CA ALA A 47 -16.19 -1.07 -26.09
C ALA A 47 -17.29 0.01 -26.18
N ALA A 48 -17.08 1.17 -25.55
CA ALA A 48 -17.99 2.32 -25.66
C ALA A 48 -18.11 2.82 -27.11
N LYS A 49 -17.00 2.93 -27.84
CA LYS A 49 -17.02 3.33 -29.27
C LYS A 49 -17.80 2.34 -30.14
N LEU A 50 -17.76 1.06 -29.81
CA LEU A 50 -18.47 0.00 -30.53
C LEU A 50 -19.93 -0.16 -30.11
N GLY A 51 -20.38 0.51 -29.03
CA GLY A 51 -21.70 0.30 -28.44
C GLY A 51 -21.89 -1.07 -27.80
N ASP A 52 -20.81 -1.77 -27.43
CA ASP A 52 -20.88 -3.07 -26.75
C ASP A 52 -21.05 -2.87 -25.24
N GLU A 53 -22.30 -2.66 -24.83
CA GLU A 53 -22.71 -2.45 -23.43
C GLU A 53 -22.24 -3.57 -22.48
N ALA A 54 -22.28 -4.81 -22.95
CA ALA A 54 -21.90 -5.95 -22.13
C ALA A 54 -20.38 -5.96 -21.88
N LEU A 55 -19.58 -5.66 -22.91
CA LEU A 55 -18.13 -5.54 -22.77
C LEU A 55 -17.73 -4.28 -22.00
N LEU A 56 -18.48 -3.18 -22.14
CA LEU A 56 -18.30 -1.93 -21.41
C LEU A 56 -18.45 -2.17 -19.90
N LYS A 57 -19.58 -2.76 -19.48
CA LYS A 57 -19.85 -3.12 -18.07
C LYS A 57 -18.81 -4.08 -17.50
N ARG A 58 -18.41 -5.11 -18.26
CA ARG A 58 -17.33 -6.02 -17.82
C ARG A 58 -15.99 -5.31 -17.65
N SER A 59 -15.69 -4.33 -18.50
CA SER A 59 -14.46 -3.54 -18.38
C SER A 59 -14.51 -2.60 -17.18
N ALA A 60 -15.68 -2.05 -16.85
CA ALA A 60 -15.90 -1.22 -15.67
C ALA A 60 -15.66 -2.00 -14.36
N MET A 61 -16.27 -3.17 -14.22
CA MET A 61 -16.05 -4.03 -13.04
C MET A 61 -14.58 -4.40 -12.85
N LYS A 62 -13.87 -4.72 -13.94
CA LYS A 62 -12.41 -5.00 -13.88
C LYS A 62 -11.60 -3.76 -13.49
N TYR A 63 -11.98 -2.59 -13.99
CA TYR A 63 -11.31 -1.33 -13.65
C TYR A 63 -11.45 -1.03 -12.15
N LEU A 64 -12.66 -1.15 -11.61
CA LEU A 64 -12.96 -0.95 -10.19
C LEU A 64 -12.22 -1.96 -9.29
N ALA A 65 -12.20 -3.23 -9.68
CA ALA A 65 -11.43 -4.26 -8.97
C ALA A 65 -9.94 -3.92 -8.91
N LEU A 66 -9.38 -3.37 -9.98
CA LEU A 66 -7.99 -2.93 -10.01
C LEU A 66 -7.76 -1.69 -9.15
N GLU A 67 -8.69 -0.73 -9.12
CA GLU A 67 -8.58 0.44 -8.23
C GLU A 67 -8.56 0.07 -6.76
N GLU A 68 -9.50 -0.77 -6.34
CA GLU A 68 -9.58 -1.22 -4.95
C GLU A 68 -8.31 -2.00 -4.55
N ARG A 69 -7.80 -2.86 -5.45
CA ARG A 69 -6.56 -3.60 -5.19
C ARG A 69 -5.34 -2.68 -5.12
N ILE A 70 -5.25 -1.66 -5.97
CA ILE A 70 -4.19 -0.64 -5.91
C ILE A 70 -4.27 0.13 -4.59
N LYS A 71 -5.47 0.52 -4.16
CA LYS A 71 -5.69 1.22 -2.88
C LYS A 71 -5.25 0.37 -1.69
N GLN A 72 -5.62 -0.92 -1.67
CA GLN A 72 -5.19 -1.87 -0.66
C GLN A 72 -3.67 -2.05 -0.64
N ALA A 73 -3.03 -2.20 -1.80
CA ALA A 73 -1.58 -2.33 -1.91
C ALA A 73 -0.84 -1.05 -1.45
N LYS A 74 -1.35 0.14 -1.80
CA LYS A 74 -0.81 1.42 -1.32
C LYS A 74 -0.97 1.56 0.19
N ARG A 75 -2.10 1.15 0.76
CA ARG A 75 -2.31 1.12 2.22
C ARG A 75 -1.31 0.20 2.91
N LEU A 76 -1.05 -0.99 2.35
CA LEU A 76 -0.05 -1.90 2.90
C LEU A 76 1.35 -1.28 2.85
N LEU A 77 1.71 -0.61 1.75
CA LEU A 77 2.99 0.08 1.64
C LEU A 77 3.15 1.17 2.72
N LEU A 78 2.09 1.96 2.96
CA LEU A 78 2.09 2.97 4.03
C LEU A 78 2.26 2.34 5.42
N LEU A 79 1.59 1.20 5.69
CA LEU A 79 1.75 0.50 6.96
C LEU A 79 3.18 -0.02 7.17
N MET A 80 3.85 -0.47 6.10
CA MET A 80 5.26 -0.88 6.16
C MET A 80 6.19 0.31 6.44
N GLU A 81 5.91 1.47 5.85
CA GLU A 81 6.67 2.71 6.11
C GLU A 81 6.43 3.21 7.54
N GLU A 82 5.19 3.15 8.02
CA GLU A 82 4.84 3.49 9.41
C GLU A 82 5.56 2.57 10.41
N ALA A 83 5.60 1.26 10.16
CA ALA A 83 6.30 0.31 11.02
C ALA A 83 7.82 0.61 11.11
N GLU A 84 8.44 1.01 10.00
CA GLU A 84 9.84 1.47 10.00
C GLU A 84 10.03 2.75 10.82
N ILE A 85 9.15 3.74 10.66
CA ILE A 85 9.19 4.99 11.44
C ILE A 85 9.01 4.70 12.94
N GLN A 86 8.04 3.86 13.30
CA GLN A 86 7.83 3.45 14.70
C GLN A 86 9.07 2.77 15.26
N ARG A 87 9.74 1.89 14.49
CA ARG A 87 11.00 1.25 14.90
C ARG A 87 12.11 2.27 15.13
N GLU A 88 12.28 3.23 14.23
CA GLU A 88 13.27 4.31 14.39
C GLU A 88 12.99 5.15 15.64
N LEU A 89 11.72 5.50 15.87
CA LEU A 89 11.30 6.22 17.06
C LEU A 89 11.66 5.45 18.34
N VAL A 90 11.35 4.16 18.40
CA VAL A 90 11.67 3.33 19.58
C VAL A 90 13.18 3.26 19.83
N LYS A 91 14.01 3.23 18.78
CA LYS A 91 15.47 3.28 18.93
C LYS A 91 15.98 4.62 19.44
N VAL A 92 15.45 5.73 18.93
CA VAL A 92 15.79 7.07 19.41
C VAL A 92 15.46 7.19 20.89
N SER A 93 14.30 6.68 21.30
CA SER A 93 13.90 6.68 22.69
C SER A 93 14.73 5.75 23.57
N ALA A 94 15.19 4.59 23.06
CA ALA A 94 16.10 3.72 23.79
C ALA A 94 17.45 4.42 24.08
N ASN A 95 17.98 5.17 23.11
CA ASN A 95 19.18 5.99 23.31
C ASN A 95 18.95 7.07 24.36
N PHE A 96 17.77 7.69 24.38
CA PHE A 96 17.41 8.69 25.39
C PHE A 96 17.36 8.09 26.79
N ILE A 97 16.75 6.91 26.98
CA ILE A 97 16.73 6.22 28.29
C ILE A 97 18.14 5.89 28.76
N GLN A 98 18.97 5.35 27.88
CA GLN A 98 20.36 5.03 28.23
C GLN A 98 21.10 6.29 28.68
N PHE A 99 20.96 7.38 27.93
CA PHE A 99 21.51 8.68 28.31
C PHE A 99 20.97 9.19 29.66
N SER A 100 19.66 9.09 29.91
CA SER A 100 19.05 9.47 31.18
C SER A 100 19.60 8.64 32.35
N ARG A 101 19.82 7.33 32.13
CA ARG A 101 20.44 6.44 33.12
C ARG A 101 21.87 6.87 33.43
N ASP A 102 22.68 7.11 32.41
CA ASP A 102 24.08 7.53 32.57
C ASP A 102 24.18 8.84 33.39
N ILE A 103 23.25 9.78 33.17
CA ILE A 103 23.15 11.01 33.98
C ILE A 103 22.78 10.69 35.43
N VAL A 104 21.73 9.91 35.67
CA VAL A 104 21.28 9.60 37.04
C VAL A 104 22.35 8.83 37.81
N GLU A 105 23.06 7.89 37.17
CA GLU A 105 24.17 7.16 37.79
C GLU A 105 25.38 8.06 38.09
N SER A 106 25.58 9.14 37.33
CA SER A 106 26.63 10.12 37.60
C SER A 106 26.32 11.05 38.79
N ILE A 107 25.07 11.08 39.26
CA ILE A 107 24.62 11.91 40.38
C ILE A 107 24.36 10.99 41.58
N ALA A 108 25.25 11.04 42.59
CA ALA A 108 25.46 9.99 43.59
C ALA A 108 24.21 9.45 44.35
N GLU A 109 23.12 10.20 44.47
CA GLU A 109 21.82 9.72 44.98
C GLU A 109 20.70 10.50 44.29
N GLY A 110 20.02 9.87 43.33
CA GLY A 110 18.89 10.46 42.61
C GLY A 110 17.62 9.61 42.73
N PRO A 111 16.47 10.15 43.20
CA PRO A 111 15.19 9.47 43.10
C PRO A 111 14.79 9.40 41.61
N GLY A 112 14.92 8.22 41.00
CA GLY A 112 14.60 8.02 39.58
C GLY A 112 15.07 6.70 38.95
N ALA A 113 15.94 5.94 39.62
CA ALA A 113 16.41 4.65 39.11
C ALA A 113 15.26 3.64 38.87
N GLU A 114 14.25 3.62 39.75
CA GLU A 114 13.07 2.75 39.58
C GLU A 114 12.20 3.17 38.38
N ASP A 115 12.04 4.46 38.16
CA ASP A 115 11.27 4.99 37.01
C ASP A 115 11.99 4.71 35.69
N ILE A 116 13.32 4.82 35.65
CA ILE A 116 14.15 4.45 34.50
C ILE A 116 14.04 2.94 34.21
N ALA A 117 14.05 2.10 35.25
CA ALA A 117 13.86 0.65 35.08
C ALA A 117 12.46 0.31 34.54
N LYS A 118 11.41 0.99 35.02
CA LYS A 118 10.05 0.85 34.48
C LYS A 118 9.97 1.30 33.02
N MET A 119 10.61 2.42 32.67
CA MET A 119 10.71 2.87 31.29
C MET A 119 11.38 1.79 30.43
N GLN A 120 12.53 1.25 30.84
CA GLN A 120 13.23 0.21 30.09
C GLN A 120 12.32 -1.01 29.78
N VAL A 121 11.53 -1.48 30.75
CA VAL A 121 10.60 -2.60 30.55
C VAL A 121 9.50 -2.27 29.53
N GLU A 122 8.89 -1.09 29.62
CA GLU A 122 7.88 -0.66 28.64
C GLU A 122 8.46 -0.50 27.23
N PHE A 123 9.74 -0.09 27.14
CA PHE A 123 10.46 -0.02 25.87
C PHE A 123 10.75 -1.39 25.26
N GLU A 124 11.17 -2.37 26.06
CA GLU A 124 11.36 -3.74 25.58
C GLU A 124 10.06 -4.36 25.06
N LYS A 125 8.92 -4.05 25.71
CA LYS A 125 7.58 -4.45 25.22
C LYS A 125 7.23 -3.77 23.89
N ALA A 126 7.47 -2.47 23.75
CA ALA A 126 7.22 -1.73 22.52
C ALA A 126 8.07 -2.27 21.36
N MET A 127 9.36 -2.56 21.60
CA MET A 127 10.25 -3.20 20.63
C MET A 127 9.71 -4.55 20.15
N THR A 128 9.28 -5.40 21.08
CA THR A 128 8.73 -6.72 20.76
C THR A 128 7.47 -6.62 19.89
N LYS A 129 6.61 -5.65 20.19
CA LYS A 129 5.37 -5.42 19.41
C LYS A 129 5.66 -4.95 17.97
N VAL A 130 6.60 -4.01 17.81
CA VAL A 130 7.05 -3.57 16.47
C VAL A 130 7.68 -4.73 15.70
N GLU A 131 8.45 -5.58 16.39
CA GLU A 131 9.06 -6.75 15.77
C GLU A 131 8.03 -7.76 15.23
N GLY A 132 6.91 -7.95 15.94
CA GLY A 132 5.80 -8.78 15.49
C GLY A 132 4.99 -8.18 14.34
N LEU A 133 4.80 -6.85 14.30
CA LEU A 133 4.11 -6.16 13.20
C LEU A 133 4.85 -6.31 11.87
N ASP A 134 6.16 -6.10 11.87
CA ASP A 134 7.03 -6.31 10.71
C ASP A 134 6.94 -7.74 10.14
N GLU A 135 6.86 -8.77 11.01
CA GLU A 135 6.78 -10.17 10.59
C GLU A 135 5.40 -10.51 10.01
N ALA A 136 4.34 -9.99 10.59
CA ALA A 136 2.99 -10.11 10.06
C ALA A 136 2.87 -9.45 8.67
N LEU A 137 3.44 -8.26 8.49
CA LEU A 137 3.47 -7.54 7.21
C LEU A 137 4.26 -8.32 6.15
N SER A 138 5.39 -8.92 6.53
CA SER A 138 6.17 -9.78 5.62
C SER A 138 5.36 -11.01 5.18
N THR A 139 4.62 -11.64 6.10
CA THR A 139 3.84 -12.86 5.81
C THR A 139 2.62 -12.57 4.93
N MET A 140 1.96 -11.43 5.15
CA MET A 140 0.82 -11.00 4.32
C MET A 140 1.21 -10.84 2.85
N LEU A 141 2.42 -10.36 2.55
CA LEU A 141 2.89 -10.20 1.18
C LEU A 141 2.99 -11.53 0.44
N ASP A 142 3.51 -12.56 1.11
CA ASP A 142 3.61 -13.91 0.53
C ASP A 142 2.23 -14.45 0.14
N LEU A 143 1.21 -14.22 1.00
CA LEU A 143 -0.17 -14.65 0.78
C LEU A 143 -0.91 -13.84 -0.30
N THR A 144 -0.59 -12.56 -0.51
CA THR A 144 -1.30 -11.72 -1.49
C THR A 144 -1.01 -12.06 -2.94
N SER A 145 -0.02 -12.91 -3.21
CA SER A 145 0.33 -13.39 -4.55
C SER A 145 -0.73 -14.32 -5.17
N GLU A 146 -1.64 -14.89 -4.39
CA GLU A 146 -2.53 -15.97 -4.85
C GLU A 146 -4.00 -15.59 -5.13
N SER A 147 -4.48 -14.39 -4.74
CA SER A 147 -5.92 -14.08 -4.85
C SER A 147 -6.28 -13.25 -6.09
N ILE A 148 -7.03 -13.91 -6.99
CA ILE A 148 -7.49 -13.48 -8.32
C ILE A 148 -8.68 -12.52 -8.21
N LEU A 149 -8.62 -11.48 -9.06
CA LEU A 149 -9.53 -10.37 -9.32
C LEU A 149 -11.03 -10.74 -9.38
N THR A 150 -11.72 -10.75 -8.24
CA THR A 150 -13.19 -10.67 -8.18
C THR A 150 -13.61 -9.66 -7.12
N GLY A 151 -14.36 -8.64 -7.52
CA GLY A 151 -14.99 -7.68 -6.62
C GLY A 151 -16.48 -7.60 -6.95
N ASP A 152 -17.31 -7.52 -5.91
CA ASP A 152 -18.74 -7.27 -6.02
C ASP A 152 -18.95 -5.76 -5.87
N PHE A 153 -19.50 -5.11 -6.91
CA PHE A 153 -19.69 -3.65 -6.97
C PHE A 153 -21.16 -3.35 -7.21
N ASP A 154 -21.69 -2.35 -6.51
CA ASP A 154 -23.05 -1.87 -6.75
C ASP A 154 -23.21 -1.24 -8.14
N ALA A 155 -24.46 -1.17 -8.61
CA ALA A 155 -24.78 -0.72 -9.96
C ALA A 155 -24.38 0.74 -10.21
N GLU A 156 -24.51 1.61 -9.20
CA GLU A 156 -24.15 3.03 -9.28
C GLU A 156 -22.64 3.18 -9.52
N THR A 157 -21.81 2.49 -8.74
CA THR A 157 -20.35 2.50 -8.90
C THR A 157 -19.92 1.97 -10.28
N VAL A 158 -20.61 0.94 -10.80
CA VAL A 158 -20.35 0.42 -12.15
C VAL A 158 -20.74 1.45 -13.21
N GLU A 159 -21.87 2.15 -13.06
CA GLU A 159 -22.31 3.21 -13.99
C GLU A 159 -21.36 4.41 -14.02
N GLU A 160 -20.82 4.83 -12.87
CA GLU A 160 -19.79 5.87 -12.81
C GLU A 160 -18.53 5.45 -13.60
N ALA A 161 -18.11 4.20 -13.44
CA ALA A 161 -16.95 3.67 -14.16
C ALA A 161 -17.20 3.55 -15.67
N THR A 162 -18.42 3.19 -16.10
CA THR A 162 -18.77 3.20 -17.54
C THR A 162 -18.78 4.61 -18.11
N ALA A 163 -19.33 5.58 -17.38
CA ALA A 163 -19.37 6.99 -17.79
C ALA A 163 -17.96 7.57 -18.02
N LEU A 164 -16.95 7.15 -17.23
CA LEU A 164 -15.56 7.53 -17.45
C LEU A 164 -15.02 7.06 -18.81
N PHE A 165 -15.38 5.86 -19.26
CA PHE A 165 -14.95 5.34 -20.55
C PHE A 165 -15.64 6.07 -21.72
N GLU A 166 -16.94 6.31 -21.59
CA GLU A 166 -17.75 7.01 -22.59
C GLU A 166 -17.32 8.47 -22.77
N ALA A 167 -17.05 9.18 -21.66
CA ALA A 167 -16.49 10.52 -21.68
C ALA A 167 -15.13 10.56 -22.39
N SER A 168 -14.29 9.52 -22.17
CA SER A 168 -13.03 9.41 -22.90
C SER A 168 -13.23 9.09 -24.38
N ALA A 169 -14.17 8.20 -24.73
CA ALA A 169 -14.47 7.81 -26.10
C ALA A 169 -14.98 8.99 -26.94
N SER A 170 -15.90 9.78 -26.36
CA SER A 170 -16.44 10.98 -27.01
C SER A 170 -15.38 12.08 -27.20
N SER A 171 -14.37 12.15 -26.34
CA SER A 171 -13.26 13.11 -26.49
C SER A 171 -12.32 12.82 -27.67
N ASP A 172 -12.25 11.56 -28.13
CA ASP A 172 -11.42 11.11 -29.27
C ASP A 172 -12.05 11.39 -30.63
N LEU A 173 -13.34 11.73 -30.67
CA LEU A 173 -14.02 12.02 -31.93
C LEU A 173 -13.40 13.28 -32.55
N GLU A 174 -13.00 13.21 -33.83
CA GLU A 174 -12.47 14.38 -34.53
C GLU A 174 -13.44 15.57 -34.40
N PRO A 175 -12.94 16.82 -34.35
CA PRO A 175 -13.78 18.02 -34.18
C PRO A 175 -14.98 18.07 -35.14
N LYS A 176 -14.79 17.58 -36.38
CA LYS A 176 -15.87 17.48 -37.39
C LYS A 176 -16.94 16.45 -37.03
N SER A 177 -16.54 15.31 -36.47
CA SER A 177 -17.45 14.25 -36.03
C SER A 177 -18.25 14.66 -34.80
N ARG A 178 -17.64 15.46 -33.90
CA ARG A 178 -18.31 16.06 -32.74
C ARG A 178 -19.38 17.07 -33.16
N LEU A 179 -19.06 17.95 -34.13
CA LEU A 179 -20.02 18.91 -34.66
C LEU A 179 -21.22 18.21 -35.32
N LYS A 180 -20.98 17.15 -36.09
CA LYS A 180 -22.05 16.39 -36.75
C LYS A 180 -22.98 15.68 -35.76
N GLN A 181 -22.45 15.09 -34.69
CA GLN A 181 -23.28 14.49 -33.63
C GLN A 181 -24.12 15.51 -32.87
N ILE A 182 -23.58 16.73 -32.64
CA ILE A 182 -24.34 17.83 -32.02
C ILE A 182 -25.46 18.30 -32.97
N GLU A 183 -25.17 18.43 -34.27
CA GLU A 183 -26.19 18.79 -35.27
C GLU A 183 -27.29 17.73 -35.40
N ASP A 184 -26.94 16.44 -35.34
CA ASP A 184 -27.89 15.33 -35.40
C ASP A 184 -28.75 15.24 -34.12
N ALA A 185 -28.16 15.53 -32.95
CA ALA A 185 -28.88 15.57 -31.66
C ALA A 185 -29.80 16.80 -31.50
N MET A 186 -29.55 17.89 -32.22
CA MET A 186 -30.42 19.08 -32.26
C MET A 186 -31.56 18.97 -33.30
N ARG A 187 -31.54 17.94 -34.14
CA ARG A 187 -32.55 17.69 -35.19
C ARG A 187 -33.57 16.59 -34.84
N GLY A 188 -33.35 15.86 -33.73
CA GLY A 188 -34.36 14.99 -33.10
C GLY A 188 -35.13 15.75 -32.04
#